data_AF-A0A3S7P4D0-F1
#
_entry.id   AF-A0A3S7P4D0-F1
#
_cell.length_a   1.000
_cell.length_b   1.000
_cell.length_c   1.000
_cell.angle_alpha   90.00
_cell.angle_beta   90.00
_cell.angle_gamma   90.00
#
_symmetry.space_group_name_H-M   'P 1'
#
loop_
_entity.id
_entity.type
_entity.pdbx_description
1 polymer ?
#
loop_
_entity_poly.entity_id
_entity_poly.type
_entity_poly.pdbx_seq_one_letter_code
_entity_poly.pdbx_strand_id
1 'polypeptide(L)'
;MTFEQIELVQKAWGRVSALNNSYVQEVYEELFRLSPELRALFPPHQELPVAKVSDTLNTVITSLSQLDALGFIIRDLGRRHQRFNVQPHQFALLKQALTQVLARRLGSGFTPALAQAWSDV
;
A
#
# COMPACT_ATOMS: atom_id res chain seq x y z
N MET A 1 5.85 -6.77 13.94
CA MET A 1 6.53 -7.68 13.00
C MET A 1 7.86 -8.14 13.58
N THR A 2 8.27 -9.38 13.32
CA THR A 2 9.63 -9.87 13.61
C THR A 2 10.61 -9.46 12.49
N PHE A 3 11.91 -9.59 12.75
CA PHE A 3 12.95 -9.36 11.73
C PHE A 3 12.74 -10.24 10.49
N GLU A 4 12.39 -11.51 10.68
CA GLU A 4 12.12 -12.48 9.61
C GLU A 4 10.90 -12.08 8.76
N GLN A 5 9.83 -11.60 9.41
CA GLN A 5 8.65 -11.09 8.71
C GLN A 5 8.99 -9.85 7.88
N ILE A 6 9.83 -8.95 8.41
CA ILE A 6 10.29 -7.74 7.70
C ILE A 6 11.10 -8.15 6.47
N GLU A 7 12.09 -9.03 6.62
CA GLU A 7 12.88 -9.51 5.48
C GLU A 7 12.00 -10.19 4.42
N LEU A 8 11.03 -11.00 4.84
CA LEU A 8 10.12 -11.69 3.93
C LEU A 8 9.30 -10.70 3.10
N VAL A 9 8.74 -9.68 3.74
CA VAL A 9 7.99 -8.61 3.07
C VAL A 9 8.90 -7.81 2.14
N GLN A 10 10.09 -7.43 2.57
CA GLN A 10 11.02 -6.65 1.73
C GLN A 10 11.52 -7.44 0.52
N LYS A 11 11.83 -8.72 0.68
CA LYS A 11 12.21 -9.62 -0.44
C LYS A 11 11.06 -9.77 -1.43
N ALA A 12 9.83 -9.95 -0.94
CA ALA A 12 8.65 -10.03 -1.78
C ALA A 12 8.39 -8.71 -2.53
N TRP A 13 8.52 -7.58 -1.83
CA TRP A 13 8.38 -6.25 -2.40
C TRP A 13 9.40 -6.00 -3.51
N GLY A 14 10.67 -6.37 -3.32
CA GLY A 14 11.72 -6.25 -4.33
C GLY A 14 11.42 -7.00 -5.65
N ARG A 15 10.60 -8.06 -5.61
CA ARG A 15 10.16 -8.79 -6.80
C ARG A 15 9.04 -8.07 -7.57
N VAL A 16 8.36 -7.12 -6.93
CA VAL A 16 7.19 -6.41 -7.47
C VAL A 16 7.52 -4.93 -7.76
N SER A 17 8.48 -4.36 -7.05
CA SER A 17 8.86 -2.95 -7.10
C SER A 17 9.66 -2.55 -8.35
N ALA A 18 10.13 -3.51 -9.16
CA ALA A 18 10.82 -3.23 -10.42
C ALA A 18 9.96 -2.42 -11.44
N LEU A 19 8.64 -2.33 -11.22
CA LEU A 19 7.68 -1.58 -12.05
C LEU A 19 6.65 -0.84 -11.17
N ASN A 20 7.16 -0.06 -10.23
CA ASN A 20 6.48 0.56 -9.09
C ASN A 20 5.18 1.34 -9.42
N ASN A 21 5.07 2.00 -10.57
CA ASN A 21 3.86 2.74 -10.93
C ASN A 21 2.69 1.83 -11.36
N SER A 22 2.96 0.74 -12.07
CA SER A 22 1.88 -0.16 -12.52
C SER A 22 1.24 -0.90 -11.36
N TYR A 23 2.01 -1.20 -10.29
CA TYR A 23 1.44 -1.80 -9.08
C TYR A 23 0.40 -0.87 -8.45
N VAL A 24 0.75 0.41 -8.29
CA VAL A 24 -0.15 1.40 -7.69
C VAL A 24 -1.35 1.69 -8.59
N GLN A 25 -1.19 1.66 -9.91
CA GLN A 25 -2.33 1.73 -10.85
C GLN A 25 -3.32 0.59 -10.62
N GLU A 26 -2.83 -0.65 -10.59
CA GLU A 26 -3.65 -1.84 -10.31
C GLU A 26 -4.31 -1.78 -8.91
N VAL A 27 -3.64 -1.17 -7.93
CA VAL A 27 -4.22 -0.95 -6.59
C VAL A 27 -5.38 0.05 -6.64
N TYR A 28 -5.28 1.13 -7.41
CA TYR A 28 -6.41 2.04 -7.60
C TYR A 28 -7.56 1.38 -8.35
N GLU A 29 -7.28 0.61 -9.40
CA GLU A 29 -8.29 -0.16 -10.12
C GLU A 29 -9.01 -1.14 -9.19
N GLU A 30 -8.26 -1.89 -8.38
CA GLU A 30 -8.80 -2.83 -7.41
C GLU A 30 -9.60 -2.13 -6.31
N LEU A 31 -9.10 -1.01 -5.79
CA LEU A 31 -9.78 -0.22 -4.76
C LEU A 31 -11.14 0.28 -5.26
N PHE A 32 -11.19 0.82 -6.47
CA PHE A 32 -12.44 1.30 -7.07
C PHE A 32 -13.35 0.18 -7.55
N ARG A 33 -12.82 -1.03 -7.77
CA ARG A 33 -13.62 -2.23 -8.00
C ARG A 33 -14.29 -2.69 -6.71
N LEU A 34 -13.59 -2.63 -5.58
CA LEU A 34 -14.12 -2.97 -4.27
C LEU A 34 -15.14 -1.94 -3.75
N SER A 35 -14.93 -0.67 -4.07
CA SER A 35 -15.76 0.44 -3.58
C SER A 35 -15.75 1.60 -4.60
N PRO A 36 -16.65 1.57 -5.60
CA PRO A 36 -16.72 2.58 -6.67
C PRO A 36 -16.93 4.02 -6.15
N GLU A 37 -17.61 4.18 -5.02
CA GLU A 37 -17.87 5.46 -4.36
C GLU A 37 -16.61 6.21 -3.93
N LEU A 38 -15.48 5.51 -3.71
CA LEU A 38 -14.21 6.14 -3.36
C LEU A 38 -13.66 7.03 -4.46
N ARG A 39 -14.08 6.84 -5.73
CA ARG A 39 -13.70 7.72 -6.84
C ARG A 39 -14.08 9.17 -6.56
N ALA A 40 -15.17 9.41 -5.84
CA ALA A 40 -15.64 10.76 -5.49
C ALA A 40 -14.72 11.51 -4.52
N LEU A 41 -13.81 10.80 -3.82
CA LEU A 41 -12.79 11.43 -2.98
C LEU A 41 -11.61 11.99 -3.78
N PHE A 42 -11.50 11.62 -5.06
CA PHE A 42 -10.45 12.10 -5.96
C PHE A 42 -11.00 13.20 -6.87
N PRO A 43 -10.25 14.30 -7.09
CA PRO A 43 -10.71 15.37 -7.97
C PRO A 43 -10.90 14.86 -9.42
N PRO A 44 -12.04 15.14 -10.08
CA PRO A 44 -12.42 14.52 -11.36
C PRO A 44 -11.52 14.89 -12.55
N HIS A 45 -10.74 15.96 -12.43
CA HIS A 45 -9.84 16.45 -13.48
C HIS A 45 -8.36 16.33 -13.11
N GLN A 46 -8.04 15.58 -12.06
CA GLN A 46 -6.66 15.34 -11.66
C GLN A 46 -6.32 13.86 -11.85
N GLU A 47 -5.14 13.62 -12.39
CA GLU A 47 -4.57 12.28 -12.42
C GLU A 47 -4.38 11.76 -10.99
N LEU A 48 -4.59 10.45 -10.82
CA LEU A 48 -4.31 9.81 -9.54
C LEU A 48 -2.81 9.97 -9.21
N PRO A 49 -2.45 10.19 -7.94
CA PRO A 49 -1.07 10.45 -7.53
C PRO A 49 -0.22 9.16 -7.48
N VAL A 50 -0.21 8.40 -8.58
CA VAL A 50 0.40 7.06 -8.70
C VAL A 50 1.87 7.09 -8.28
N ALA A 51 2.68 7.95 -8.90
CA ALA A 51 4.12 8.03 -8.62
C ALA A 51 4.39 8.35 -7.13
N LYS A 52 3.68 9.34 -6.59
CA LYS A 52 3.83 9.75 -5.19
C LYS A 52 3.46 8.66 -4.20
N VAL A 53 2.36 7.94 -4.45
CA VAL A 53 1.95 6.81 -3.62
C VAL A 53 2.97 5.67 -3.74
N SER A 54 3.48 5.43 -4.94
CA SER A 54 4.50 4.42 -5.20
C SER A 54 5.79 4.69 -4.40
N ASP A 55 6.31 5.91 -4.46
CA ASP A 55 7.49 6.32 -3.71
C ASP A 55 7.28 6.23 -2.20
N THR A 56 6.07 6.59 -1.73
CA THR A 56 5.71 6.51 -0.32
C THR A 56 5.69 5.06 0.16
N LEU A 57 5.02 4.17 -0.58
CA LEU A 57 4.98 2.73 -0.25
C LEU A 57 6.37 2.13 -0.27
N ASN A 58 7.18 2.45 -1.28
CA ASN A 58 8.55 1.97 -1.35
C ASN A 58 9.35 2.40 -0.10
N THR A 59 9.29 3.69 0.25
CA THR A 59 9.97 4.23 1.42
C THR A 59 9.55 3.54 2.71
N VAL A 60 8.24 3.32 2.91
CA VAL A 60 7.71 2.66 4.10
C VAL A 60 8.17 1.20 4.17
N ILE A 61 8.04 0.45 3.06
CA ILE A 61 8.35 -0.98 3.03
C ILE A 61 9.86 -1.23 3.18
N THR A 62 10.70 -0.42 2.52
CA THR A 62 12.16 -0.55 2.67
C THR A 62 12.66 -0.11 4.05
N SER A 63 11.85 0.63 4.80
CA SER A 63 12.21 1.16 6.13
C SER A 63 11.45 0.49 7.28
N LEU A 64 10.83 -0.69 7.07
CA LEU A 64 10.05 -1.39 8.11
C LEU A 64 10.83 -1.66 9.41
N SER A 65 12.16 -1.82 9.34
CA SER A 65 13.04 -1.98 10.50
C SER A 65 13.34 -0.68 11.24
N GLN A 66 12.93 0.47 10.70
CA GLN A 66 13.20 1.82 11.21
C GLN A 66 11.93 2.69 11.21
N LEU A 67 10.74 2.09 11.39
CA LEU A 67 9.46 2.81 11.32
C LEU A 67 9.36 3.99 12.29
N ASP A 68 10.01 3.91 13.46
CA ASP A 68 10.03 5.01 14.43
C ASP A 68 10.62 6.29 13.82
N ALA A 69 11.62 6.17 12.95
CA ALA A 69 12.21 7.30 12.23
C ALA A 69 11.23 7.94 11.22
N LEU A 70 10.23 7.19 10.74
CA LEU A 70 9.20 7.67 9.83
C LEU A 70 7.97 8.24 10.57
N GLY A 71 7.94 8.22 11.90
CA GLY A 71 6.76 8.62 12.68
C GLY A 71 6.22 10.02 12.36
N PHE A 72 7.10 11.00 12.07
CA PHE A 72 6.66 12.34 11.66
C PHE A 72 5.97 12.32 10.29
N ILE A 73 6.51 11.58 9.32
CA ILE A 73 5.98 11.48 7.96
C ILE A 73 4.62 10.77 7.98
N ILE A 74 4.50 9.67 8.72
CA ILE A 74 3.24 8.92 8.85
C ILE A 74 2.15 9.79 9.49
N ARG A 75 2.48 10.55 10.54
CA ARG A 75 1.53 11.49 11.16
C ARG A 75 1.11 12.60 10.20
N ASP A 76 2.03 13.14 9.41
CA ASP A 76 1.69 14.16 8.41
C ASP A 76 0.76 13.61 7.32
N LEU A 77 1.05 12.41 6.81
CA LEU A 77 0.17 11.70 5.88
C LEU A 77 -1.22 11.49 6.48
N GLY A 78 -1.31 11.03 7.73
CA GLY A 78 -2.58 10.87 8.43
C GLY A 78 -3.40 12.16 8.50
N ARG A 79 -2.77 13.30 8.84
CA ARG A 79 -3.43 14.61 8.86
C ARG A 79 -3.96 15.03 7.49
N ARG A 80 -3.25 14.73 6.41
CA ARG A 80 -3.71 15.01 5.04
C ARG A 80 -4.92 14.15 4.68
N HIS A 81 -4.90 12.86 4.99
CA HIS A 81 -6.02 11.96 4.73
C HIS A 81 -7.28 12.34 5.53
N GLN A 82 -7.10 12.85 6.76
CA GLN A 82 -8.20 13.42 7.54
C GLN A 82 -8.82 14.64 6.84
N ARG A 83 -8.01 15.53 6.24
CA ARG A 83 -8.51 16.67 5.45
C ARG A 83 -9.28 16.25 4.19
N PHE A 84 -8.97 15.07 3.65
CA PHE A 84 -9.71 14.46 2.54
C PHE A 84 -10.95 13.69 3.00
N ASN A 85 -11.29 13.77 4.29
CA ASN A 85 -12.43 13.09 4.91
C ASN A 85 -12.38 11.55 4.78
N VAL A 86 -11.17 10.99 4.68
CA VAL A 86 -10.98 9.54 4.60
C VAL A 86 -11.35 8.91 5.94
N GLN A 87 -12.21 7.90 5.89
CA GLN A 87 -12.73 7.19 7.06
C GLN A 87 -11.88 5.95 7.37
N PRO A 88 -11.83 5.48 8.64
CA PRO A 88 -11.05 4.30 9.03
C PRO A 88 -11.33 3.05 8.18
N HIS A 89 -12.59 2.78 7.82
CA HIS A 89 -12.96 1.62 7.01
C HIS A 89 -12.38 1.68 5.58
N GLN A 90 -12.10 2.87 5.06
CA GLN A 90 -11.53 3.05 3.72
C GLN A 90 -10.04 2.65 3.69
N PHE A 91 -9.34 2.77 4.82
CA PHE A 91 -7.98 2.20 4.96
C PHE A 91 -8.00 0.67 4.93
N ALA A 92 -9.03 0.02 5.46
CA ALA A 92 -9.19 -1.43 5.37
C ALA A 92 -9.39 -1.88 3.92
N LEU A 93 -10.19 -1.15 3.13
CA LEU A 93 -10.35 -1.39 1.69
C LEU A 93 -9.04 -1.19 0.93
N LEU A 94 -8.27 -0.14 1.24
CA LEU A 94 -6.95 0.06 0.65
C LEU A 94 -5.99 -1.08 0.97
N LYS A 95 -5.93 -1.53 2.23
CA LYS A 95 -5.12 -2.68 2.65
C LYS A 95 -5.52 -3.95 1.90
N GLN A 96 -6.82 -4.18 1.75
CA GLN A 96 -7.35 -5.29 0.97
C GLN A 96 -6.92 -5.21 -0.51
N ALA A 97 -7.02 -4.03 -1.14
CA ALA A 97 -6.61 -3.83 -2.52
C ALA A 97 -5.10 -4.07 -2.72
N LEU A 98 -4.25 -3.48 -1.87
CA LEU A 98 -2.80 -3.69 -1.85
C LEU A 98 -2.45 -5.19 -1.79
N THR A 99 -3.11 -5.90 -0.89
CA THR A 99 -2.88 -7.34 -0.67
C THR A 99 -3.31 -8.17 -1.87
N GLN A 100 -4.48 -7.90 -2.44
CA GLN A 100 -4.98 -8.63 -3.62
C GLN A 100 -4.07 -8.43 -4.84
N VAL A 101 -3.64 -7.19 -5.11
CA VAL A 101 -2.73 -6.92 -6.22
C VAL A 101 -1.38 -7.59 -5.99
N LEU A 102 -0.85 -7.54 -4.76
CA LEU A 102 0.41 -8.19 -4.41
C LEU A 102 0.31 -9.71 -4.62
N ALA A 103 -0.77 -10.33 -4.16
CA ALA A 103 -1.03 -11.75 -4.34
C ALA A 103 -1.12 -12.15 -5.82
N ARG A 104 -1.84 -11.35 -6.64
CA ARG A 104 -1.93 -11.58 -8.09
C ARG A 104 -0.56 -11.52 -8.77
N ARG A 105 0.26 -10.51 -8.44
CA ARG A 105 1.59 -10.34 -9.06
C ARG A 105 2.59 -11.41 -8.64
N LEU A 106 2.52 -11.87 -7.40
CA LEU A 106 3.45 -12.89 -6.89
C LEU A 106 3.00 -14.32 -7.22
N GLY A 107 1.72 -14.55 -7.52
CA GLY A 107 1.17 -15.86 -7.80
C GLY A 107 1.48 -16.86 -6.67
N SER A 108 2.08 -18.00 -7.01
CA SER A 108 2.52 -19.00 -6.03
C SER A 108 3.60 -18.50 -5.05
N GLY A 109 4.25 -17.36 -5.35
CA GLY A 109 5.16 -16.67 -4.45
C GLY A 109 4.47 -15.98 -3.28
N PHE A 110 3.14 -15.78 -3.32
CA PHE A 110 2.36 -15.25 -2.20
C PHE A 110 2.02 -16.37 -1.22
N THR A 111 3.03 -16.82 -0.47
CA THR A 111 2.91 -17.93 0.47
C THR A 111 2.08 -17.54 1.71
N PRO A 112 1.53 -18.51 2.47
CA PRO A 112 0.83 -18.22 3.73
C PRO A 112 1.66 -17.41 4.74
N ALA A 113 2.97 -17.69 4.81
CA ALA A 113 3.88 -16.95 5.68
C ALA A 113 4.01 -15.48 5.25
N LEU A 114 4.09 -15.22 3.94
CA LEU A 114 4.12 -13.86 3.40
C LEU A 114 2.77 -13.15 3.60
N ALA A 115 1.65 -13.85 3.42
CA ALA A 115 0.32 -13.29 3.66
C ALA A 115 0.16 -12.82 5.12
N GLN A 116 0.62 -13.63 6.08
CA GLN A 116 0.62 -13.24 7.49
C GLN A 116 1.54 -12.05 7.76
N ALA A 117 2.79 -12.10 7.26
CA ALA A 117 3.74 -11.02 7.44
C ALA A 117 3.24 -9.70 6.82
N TRP A 118 2.61 -9.76 5.64
CA TRP A 118 2.02 -8.59 4.98
C TRP A 118 0.79 -8.04 5.72
N SER A 119 0.01 -8.89 6.38
CA SER A 119 -1.10 -8.46 7.22
C SER A 119 -0.63 -7.71 8.49
N ASP A 120 0.62 -7.91 8.90
CA ASP A 120 1.21 -7.24 10.06
C ASP A 120 1.92 -5.92 9.71
N VAL A 121 1.99 -5.58 8.41
CA VAL A 121 2.36 -4.24 7.88
C VAL A 121 1.19 -3.28 8.07
#